data_AF-A0A844YXI3-F1
#
_entry.id   AF-A0A844YXI3-F1
#
_cell.length_a   1.000
_cell.length_b   1.000
_cell.length_c   1.000
_cell.angle_alpha   90.00
_cell.angle_beta   90.00
_cell.angle_gamma   90.00
#
_symmetry.space_group_name_H-M   'P 1'
#
loop_
_entity.id
_entity.type
_entity.pdbx_description
1 polymer ?
#
loop_
_entity_poly.entity_id
_entity_poly.type
_entity_poly.pdbx_seq_one_letter_code
_entity_poly.pdbx_strand_id
1 'polypeptide(L)'
;MASRLDDPKKGRIIVIAQRLHMEDLPGQLMAQGGWNLLELPLVEWQDRKIELAPGRFGSRKAGRILHAERIGEEEIARLRSEMGERDFEAQYNQRPMPPGGALFKGEWLKRYKTPPQPHQVQGIFQSWDTAYDIQEHNDFSVCSTWALSGQNCYLLDVYRAKLTFPDLEKAIYAKRKEWEAGLVIVEKAGSGFSVGQNIRRADHRNVWLQAIPPVSSKQDRASQQTPKFERGEIFLPEGAPWLRTFEDELLAFPNGKHDDQVDSVIQFLAAVDTGNLVRFADAARRR
;
A
#
# COMPACT_ATOMS: atom_id res chain seq x y z
N MET A 1 21.38 -9.85 22.08
CA MET A 1 20.88 -10.85 21.10
C MET A 1 21.80 -12.06 20.85
N ALA A 2 22.95 -12.25 21.52
CA ALA A 2 23.83 -13.39 21.25
C ALA A 2 23.99 -14.30 22.48
N SER A 3 22.96 -15.04 22.85
CA SER A 3 23.03 -16.01 23.97
C SER A 3 23.42 -17.43 23.54
N ARG A 4 23.60 -17.68 22.23
CA ARG A 4 23.81 -19.02 21.65
C ARG A 4 25.02 -19.12 20.71
N LEU A 5 26.02 -18.28 20.86
CA LEU A 5 27.28 -18.45 20.13
C LEU A 5 28.08 -19.60 20.74
N ASP A 6 28.71 -20.43 19.91
CA ASP A 6 29.56 -21.54 20.37
C ASP A 6 30.74 -21.05 21.23
N ASP A 7 31.35 -19.93 20.85
CA ASP A 7 32.30 -19.17 21.69
C ASP A 7 31.78 -17.73 21.85
N PRO A 8 31.23 -17.38 23.03
CA PRO A 8 30.74 -16.03 23.30
C PRO A 8 31.82 -14.93 23.21
N LYS A 9 33.11 -15.25 23.34
CA LYS A 9 34.21 -14.27 23.28
C LYS A 9 34.69 -13.99 21.86
N LYS A 10 34.57 -14.95 20.95
CA LYS A 10 35.13 -14.86 19.58
C LYS A 10 34.09 -14.89 18.48
N GLY A 11 32.87 -15.33 18.77
CA GLY A 11 31.80 -15.42 17.79
C GLY A 11 31.52 -14.08 17.11
N ARG A 12 31.24 -14.14 15.81
CA ARG A 12 30.90 -12.98 14.96
C ARG A 12 29.51 -13.20 14.39
N ILE A 13 28.76 -12.12 14.27
CA ILE A 13 27.44 -12.12 13.63
C ILE A 13 27.50 -11.15 12.46
N ILE A 14 27.08 -11.61 11.29
CA ILE A 14 26.94 -10.78 10.09
C ILE A 14 25.47 -10.81 9.71
N VAL A 15 24.88 -9.63 9.54
CA VAL A 15 23.51 -9.46 9.05
C VAL A 15 23.60 -8.83 7.68
N ILE A 16 23.08 -9.52 6.66
CA ILE A 16 22.96 -9.01 5.30
C ILE A 16 21.47 -8.87 5.01
N ALA A 17 21.03 -7.63 4.78
CA ALA A 17 19.62 -7.34 4.56
C ALA A 17 19.48 -6.10 3.67
N GLN A 18 18.36 -6.03 2.94
CA GLN A 18 17.87 -4.79 2.34
C GLN A 18 17.09 -4.00 3.39
N ARG A 19 17.09 -2.67 3.28
CA ARG A 19 16.25 -1.81 4.11
C ARG A 19 14.89 -1.64 3.46
N LEU A 20 13.83 -1.76 4.26
CA LEU A 20 12.46 -1.49 3.82
C LEU A 20 11.78 -0.44 4.69
N HIS A 21 12.18 -0.35 5.97
CA HIS A 21 11.53 0.50 6.94
C HIS A 21 12.53 1.01 7.99
N MET A 22 12.20 2.07 8.72
CA MET A 22 13.06 2.58 9.80
C MET A 22 13.20 1.57 10.95
N GLU A 23 12.17 0.75 11.17
CA GLU A 23 12.07 -0.24 12.26
C GLU A 23 12.35 -1.68 11.82
N ASP A 24 12.88 -1.88 10.61
CA ASP A 24 13.36 -3.20 10.19
C ASP A 24 14.51 -3.70 11.07
N LEU A 25 14.87 -4.98 10.95
CA LEU A 25 15.92 -5.58 11.78
C LEU A 25 17.23 -4.76 11.75
N PRO A 26 17.78 -4.35 10.59
CA PRO A 26 18.93 -3.45 10.56
C PRO A 26 18.69 -2.13 11.31
N GLY A 27 17.53 -1.49 11.12
CA GLY A 27 17.09 -0.32 11.85
C GLY A 27 17.19 -0.47 13.37
N GLN A 28 16.63 -1.57 13.89
CA GLN A 28 16.67 -1.88 15.32
C GLN A 28 18.09 -2.17 15.82
N LEU A 29 18.89 -2.92 15.05
CA LEU A 29 20.28 -3.25 15.43
C LEU A 29 21.16 -2.01 15.46
N MET A 30 20.98 -1.08 14.51
CA MET A 30 21.69 0.20 14.53
C MET A 30 21.28 1.05 15.73
N ALA A 31 19.99 1.09 16.07
CA ALA A 31 19.49 1.83 17.23
C ALA A 31 20.01 1.25 18.57
N GLN A 32 20.15 -0.07 18.66
CA GLN A 32 20.74 -0.75 19.83
C GLN A 32 22.25 -0.46 19.99
N GLY A 33 22.94 -0.12 18.91
CA GLY A 33 24.39 0.11 18.89
C GLY A 33 25.21 -1.18 18.97
N GLY A 34 26.54 -1.05 18.85
CA GLY A 34 27.47 -2.19 18.88
C GLY A 34 27.62 -2.97 17.57
N TRP A 35 27.09 -2.44 16.47
CA TRP A 35 27.21 -3.00 15.12
C TRP A 35 28.03 -2.09 14.20
N ASN A 36 28.81 -2.69 13.30
CA ASN A 36 29.49 -1.96 12.23
C ASN A 36 28.62 -2.00 10.97
N LEU A 37 28.24 -0.84 10.46
CA LEU A 37 27.42 -0.72 9.26
C LEU A 37 28.30 -0.58 8.01
N LEU A 38 28.04 -1.43 7.01
CA LEU A 38 28.51 -1.24 5.64
C LEU A 38 27.28 -1.10 4.73
N GLU A 39 26.99 0.14 4.33
CA GLU A 39 25.87 0.47 3.45
C GLU A 39 26.38 0.67 2.01
N LEU A 40 25.77 0.01 1.03
CA LEU A 40 26.13 0.14 -0.38
C LEU A 40 24.87 0.54 -1.17
N PRO A 41 24.55 1.85 -1.24
CA PRO A 41 23.38 2.33 -1.97
C PRO A 41 23.62 2.17 -3.47
N LEU A 42 22.55 1.98 -4.24
CA LEU A 42 22.61 1.96 -5.70
C LEU A 42 23.13 3.29 -6.24
N VAL A 43 22.67 4.41 -5.68
CA VAL A 43 23.16 5.76 -6.00
C VAL A 43 23.62 6.44 -4.72
N GLU A 44 24.87 6.90 -4.69
CA GLU A 44 25.38 7.65 -3.55
C GLU A 44 24.70 9.01 -3.42
N TRP A 45 24.18 9.34 -2.25
CA TRP A 45 23.50 10.61 -2.01
C TRP A 45 24.43 11.71 -1.50
N GLN A 46 25.59 11.33 -0.97
CA GLN A 46 26.61 12.24 -0.48
C GLN A 46 28.02 11.69 -0.73
N ASP A 47 29.01 12.56 -0.66
CA ASP A 47 30.40 12.16 -0.65
C ASP A 47 30.70 11.35 0.62
N ARG A 48 31.25 10.14 0.44
CA ARG A 48 31.51 9.20 1.53
C ARG A 48 32.89 8.58 1.42
N LYS A 49 33.52 8.38 2.57
CA LYS A 49 34.73 7.57 2.73
C LYS A 49 34.35 6.31 3.50
N ILE A 50 34.59 5.15 2.91
CA ILE A 50 34.21 3.83 3.46
C ILE A 50 35.48 3.08 3.79
N GLU A 51 35.56 2.48 4.96
CA GLU A 51 36.64 1.55 5.30
C GLU A 51 36.33 0.17 4.72
N LEU A 52 37.18 -0.31 3.82
CA LEU A 52 37.02 -1.60 3.13
C LEU A 52 37.78 -2.73 3.85
N ALA A 53 38.84 -2.37 4.55
CA ALA A 53 39.65 -3.23 5.42
C ALA A 53 40.38 -2.33 6.43
N PRO A 54 40.90 -2.86 7.56
CA PRO A 54 41.63 -2.06 8.54
C PRO A 54 42.69 -1.16 7.88
N GLY A 55 42.49 0.16 7.96
CA GLY A 55 43.40 1.16 7.39
C GLY A 55 43.29 1.37 5.86
N ARG A 56 42.39 0.64 5.17
CA ARG A 56 42.14 0.78 3.72
C ARG A 56 40.79 1.43 3.48
N PHE A 57 40.80 2.60 2.85
CA PHE A 57 39.59 3.37 2.58
C PHE A 57 39.31 3.50 1.08
N GLY A 58 38.03 3.44 0.71
CA GLY A 58 37.52 3.82 -0.60
C GLY A 58 36.74 5.14 -0.51
N SER A 59 36.84 5.99 -1.54
CA SER A 59 36.00 7.18 -1.67
C SER A 59 34.91 6.95 -2.71
N ARG A 60 33.69 7.40 -2.38
CA ARG A 60 32.54 7.41 -3.27
C ARG A 60 31.95 8.82 -3.28
N LYS A 61 31.64 9.32 -4.47
CA LYS A 61 31.09 10.67 -4.68
C LYS A 61 29.57 10.61 -4.78
N ALA A 62 28.90 11.69 -4.39
CA ALA A 62 27.48 11.84 -4.66
C ALA A 62 27.16 11.62 -6.15
N GLY A 63 26.03 10.97 -6.44
CA GLY A 63 25.61 10.55 -7.78
C GLY A 63 26.29 9.29 -8.31
N ARG A 64 27.34 8.77 -7.64
CA ARG A 64 28.05 7.58 -8.14
C ARG A 64 27.17 6.33 -8.03
N ILE A 65 26.89 5.72 -9.18
CA ILE A 65 26.18 4.44 -9.27
C ILE A 65 27.06 3.29 -8.74
N LEU A 66 26.47 2.36 -7.98
CA LEU A 66 27.17 1.21 -7.41
C LEU A 66 27.75 0.28 -8.48
N HIS A 67 26.93 -0.03 -9.49
CA HIS A 67 27.27 -0.95 -10.57
C HIS A 67 26.60 -0.51 -11.89
N ALA A 68 27.11 0.56 -12.51
CA ALA A 68 26.50 1.18 -13.70
C ALA A 68 26.31 0.21 -14.88
N GLU A 69 27.19 -0.78 -15.05
CA GLU A 69 27.06 -1.80 -16.11
C GLU A 69 25.85 -2.74 -15.91
N ARG A 70 25.29 -2.80 -14.70
CA ARG A 70 24.16 -3.68 -14.35
C ARG A 70 22.85 -2.90 -14.25
N ILE A 71 22.90 -1.71 -13.67
CA ILE A 71 21.75 -0.83 -13.50
C ILE A 71 22.26 0.59 -13.79
N GLY A 72 22.02 1.07 -15.01
CA GLY A 72 22.43 2.38 -15.47
C GLY A 72 21.39 3.45 -15.13
N GLU A 73 21.61 4.66 -15.65
CA GLU A 73 20.73 5.81 -15.40
C GLU A 73 19.31 5.57 -15.92
N GLU A 74 19.16 4.94 -17.08
CA GLU A 74 17.85 4.63 -17.66
C GLU A 74 17.07 3.62 -16.81
N GLU A 75 17.71 2.53 -16.34
CA GLU A 75 17.07 1.59 -15.43
C GLU A 75 16.75 2.23 -14.08
N ILE A 76 17.62 3.11 -13.56
CA ILE A 76 17.35 3.86 -12.32
C ILE A 76 16.12 4.73 -12.49
N ALA A 77 16.02 5.49 -13.58
CA ALA A 77 14.87 6.33 -13.85
C ALA A 77 13.58 5.50 -13.97
N ARG A 78 13.66 4.34 -14.64
CA ARG A 78 12.53 3.41 -14.73
C ARG A 78 12.14 2.85 -13.36
N LEU A 79 13.10 2.40 -12.56
CA LEU A 79 12.84 1.89 -11.21
C LEU A 79 12.19 2.96 -10.33
N ARG A 80 12.72 4.18 -10.31
CA ARG A 80 12.12 5.32 -9.59
C ARG A 80 10.68 5.58 -10.05
N SER A 81 10.41 5.48 -11.35
CA SER A 81 9.05 5.64 -11.88
C SER A 81 8.11 4.47 -11.54
N GLU A 82 8.62 3.24 -11.49
CA GLU A 82 7.84 2.03 -11.24
C GLU A 82 7.44 1.91 -9.76
N MET A 83 8.39 2.15 -8.84
CA MET A 83 8.18 1.97 -7.39
C MET A 83 8.12 3.25 -6.57
N GLY A 84 8.29 4.43 -7.19
CA GLY A 84 8.26 5.73 -6.51
C GLY A 84 9.55 6.05 -5.73
N GLU A 85 9.72 7.33 -5.45
CA GLU A 85 10.97 7.88 -4.90
C GLU A 85 11.27 7.33 -3.50
N ARG A 86 10.25 7.20 -2.65
CA ARG A 86 10.41 6.74 -1.25
C ARG A 86 10.86 5.28 -1.17
N ASP A 87 10.20 4.40 -1.92
CA ASP A 87 10.54 2.98 -1.92
C ASP A 87 11.88 2.74 -2.62
N PHE A 88 12.21 3.52 -3.66
CA PHE A 88 13.53 3.50 -4.26
C PHE A 88 14.61 3.89 -3.24
N GLU A 89 14.42 4.99 -2.50
CA GLU A 89 15.38 5.41 -1.47
C GLU A 89 15.53 4.36 -0.37
N ALA A 90 14.46 3.68 0.04
CA ALA A 90 14.51 2.59 1.01
C ALA A 90 15.21 1.33 0.45
N GLN A 91 14.67 0.76 -0.63
CA GLN A 91 15.09 -0.54 -1.18
C GLN A 91 16.47 -0.50 -1.83
N TYR A 92 16.72 0.53 -2.65
CA TYR A 92 17.94 0.62 -3.46
C TYR A 92 19.01 1.47 -2.81
N ASN A 93 18.64 2.55 -2.09
CA ASN A 93 19.62 3.42 -1.44
C ASN A 93 19.78 3.18 0.07
N GLN A 94 19.05 2.21 0.64
CA GLN A 94 19.11 1.86 2.07
C GLN A 94 18.74 3.01 3.04
N ARG A 95 17.98 3.98 2.57
CA ARG A 95 17.56 5.19 3.30
C ARG A 95 16.04 5.24 3.45
N PRO A 96 15.45 4.34 4.27
CA PRO A 96 14.04 4.46 4.58
C PRO A 96 13.81 5.81 5.27
N MET A 97 12.84 6.57 4.78
CA MET A 97 12.47 7.84 5.40
C MET A 97 11.53 7.59 6.57
N PRO A 98 11.66 8.33 7.70
CA PRO A 98 10.71 8.24 8.78
C PRO A 98 9.28 8.51 8.27
N PRO A 99 8.27 7.76 8.72
CA PRO A 99 6.89 8.14 8.50
C PRO A 99 6.68 9.49 9.19
N GLY A 100 6.30 10.52 8.44
CA GLY A 100 6.25 11.87 9.00
C GLY A 100 5.92 12.99 8.00
N GLY A 101 6.16 12.77 6.71
CA GLY A 101 5.53 13.57 5.64
C GLY A 101 4.16 12.99 5.27
N ALA A 102 3.27 13.84 4.74
CA ALA A 102 2.06 13.36 4.08
C ALA A 102 2.46 12.35 3.00
N LEU A 103 1.98 11.11 3.11
CA LEU A 103 2.33 10.05 2.15
C LEU A 103 1.70 10.30 0.78
N PHE A 104 0.57 10.99 0.75
CA PHE A 104 -0.12 11.38 -0.47
C PHE A 104 -0.06 12.90 -0.62
N LYS A 105 0.13 13.39 -1.85
CA LYS A 105 0.13 14.82 -2.17
C LYS A 105 -1.07 15.18 -3.03
N GLY A 106 -1.66 16.35 -2.78
CA GLY A 106 -2.82 16.82 -3.53
C GLY A 106 -2.55 16.99 -5.02
N GLU A 107 -1.33 17.38 -5.41
CA GLU A 107 -0.91 17.57 -6.80
C GLU A 107 -0.88 16.26 -7.63
N TRP A 108 -0.83 15.11 -6.95
CA TRP A 108 -0.84 13.79 -7.58
C TRP A 108 -2.24 13.33 -7.95
N LEU A 109 -3.27 13.84 -7.27
CA LEU A 109 -4.67 13.46 -7.49
C LEU A 109 -5.18 14.09 -8.79
N LYS A 110 -5.47 13.26 -9.80
CA LYS A 110 -6.09 13.72 -11.05
C LYS A 110 -7.59 13.94 -10.86
N ARG A 111 -8.17 14.77 -11.71
CA ARG A 111 -9.59 15.13 -11.67
C ARG A 111 -10.33 14.63 -12.90
N TYR A 112 -11.59 14.26 -12.74
CA TYR A 112 -12.50 13.98 -13.84
C TYR A 112 -13.85 14.67 -13.64
N LYS A 113 -14.44 15.15 -14.75
CA LYS A 113 -15.78 15.76 -14.76
C LYS A 113 -16.89 14.76 -15.02
N THR A 114 -16.65 13.83 -15.94
CA THR A 114 -17.59 12.78 -16.32
C THR A 114 -16.90 11.43 -16.11
N PRO A 115 -17.53 10.48 -15.40
CA PRO A 115 -16.94 9.16 -15.20
C PRO A 115 -16.76 8.45 -16.55
N PRO A 116 -15.79 7.53 -16.66
CA PRO A 116 -15.59 6.75 -17.87
C PRO A 116 -16.84 5.93 -18.19
N GLN A 117 -17.17 5.83 -19.48
CA GLN A 117 -18.33 5.08 -19.95
C GLN A 117 -18.13 3.56 -19.71
N PRO A 118 -19.21 2.76 -19.59
CA PRO A 118 -19.11 1.32 -19.32
C PRO A 118 -18.20 0.54 -20.28
N HIS A 119 -18.12 0.96 -21.56
CA HIS A 119 -17.27 0.32 -22.57
C HIS A 119 -15.78 0.70 -22.45
N GLN A 120 -15.44 1.71 -21.65
CA GLN A 120 -14.08 2.19 -21.43
C GLN A 120 -13.44 1.58 -20.17
N VAL A 121 -14.22 0.83 -19.38
CA VAL A 121 -13.77 0.26 -18.10
C VAL A 121 -13.79 -1.26 -18.16
N GLN A 122 -12.82 -1.89 -17.48
CA GLN A 122 -12.76 -3.33 -17.31
C GLN A 122 -13.82 -3.82 -16.31
N GLY A 123 -14.23 -2.96 -15.37
CA GLY A 123 -15.30 -3.24 -14.42
C GLY A 123 -15.39 -2.21 -13.31
N ILE A 124 -16.44 -2.38 -12.51
CA ILE A 124 -16.62 -1.66 -11.24
C ILE A 124 -16.26 -2.59 -10.09
N PHE A 125 -15.47 -2.08 -9.16
CA PHE A 125 -14.90 -2.80 -8.03
C PHE A 125 -15.19 -2.04 -6.74
N GLN A 126 -15.37 -2.76 -5.64
CA GLN A 126 -15.55 -2.16 -4.32
C GLN A 126 -14.51 -2.70 -3.36
N SER A 127 -13.99 -1.84 -2.50
CA SER A 127 -13.10 -2.23 -1.41
C SER A 127 -13.70 -1.75 -0.10
N TRP A 128 -13.95 -2.68 0.80
CA TRP A 128 -14.49 -2.42 2.12
C TRP A 128 -13.40 -2.54 3.17
N ASP A 129 -13.23 -1.46 3.92
CA ASP A 129 -12.60 -1.49 5.23
C ASP A 129 -13.70 -1.60 6.28
N THR A 130 -13.63 -2.64 7.10
CA THR A 130 -14.70 -3.02 8.01
C THR A 130 -14.20 -2.95 9.44
N ALA A 131 -14.63 -1.93 10.15
CA ALA A 131 -14.49 -1.83 11.59
C ALA A 131 -15.16 -3.02 12.31
N TYR A 132 -14.54 -3.49 13.40
CA TYR A 132 -15.15 -4.38 14.38
C TYR A 132 -14.82 -3.89 15.78
N ASP A 133 -15.84 -3.39 16.48
CA ASP A 133 -15.81 -3.36 17.93
C ASP A 133 -17.09 -4.02 18.48
N ILE A 134 -16.91 -4.89 19.48
CA ILE A 134 -17.99 -5.58 20.19
C ILE A 134 -18.64 -4.61 21.19
N GLN A 135 -17.97 -3.51 21.53
CA GLN A 135 -18.39 -2.57 22.57
C GLN A 135 -18.85 -1.23 21.99
N GLU A 136 -20.13 -1.12 21.60
CA GLU A 136 -21.02 0.07 21.47
C GLU A 136 -20.49 1.43 20.91
N HIS A 137 -19.23 1.53 20.51
CA HIS A 137 -18.61 2.64 19.81
C HIS A 137 -18.21 2.14 18.43
N ASN A 138 -19.20 1.96 17.56
CA ASN A 138 -18.94 1.51 16.18
C ASN A 138 -17.92 2.46 15.52
N ASP A 139 -16.74 1.93 15.22
CA ASP A 139 -15.80 2.56 14.28
C ASP A 139 -16.43 2.59 12.88
N PHE A 140 -15.89 3.45 12.01
CA PHE A 140 -16.49 3.63 10.68
C PHE A 140 -16.18 2.43 9.78
N SER A 141 -17.20 1.92 9.09
CA SER A 141 -17.01 1.07 7.92
C SER A 141 -16.97 1.96 6.68
N VAL A 142 -15.99 1.71 5.81
CA VAL A 142 -15.78 2.47 4.59
C VAL A 142 -15.86 1.57 3.37
N CYS A 143 -16.52 2.04 2.32
CA CYS A 143 -16.53 1.41 0.99
C CYS A 143 -16.04 2.42 -0.04
N SER A 144 -14.92 2.15 -0.70
CA SER A 144 -14.51 2.89 -1.89
C SER A 144 -14.93 2.13 -3.14
N THR A 145 -15.62 2.82 -4.07
CA THR A 145 -16.11 2.24 -5.33
C THR A 145 -15.27 2.78 -6.50
N TRP A 146 -14.78 1.88 -7.34
CA TRP A 146 -13.77 2.19 -8.34
C TRP A 146 -14.16 1.68 -9.73
N ALA A 147 -13.92 2.50 -10.75
CA ALA A 147 -13.84 2.07 -12.15
C ALA A 147 -12.37 1.89 -12.56
N LEU A 148 -12.03 0.74 -13.12
CA LEU A 148 -10.69 0.47 -13.64
C LEU A 148 -10.66 0.59 -15.16
N SER A 149 -9.78 1.42 -15.70
CA SER A 149 -9.55 1.60 -17.15
C SER A 149 -8.06 1.53 -17.47
N GLY A 150 -7.60 0.34 -17.85
CA GLY A 150 -6.17 0.07 -18.01
C GLY A 150 -5.46 0.15 -16.65
N GLN A 151 -4.53 1.09 -16.52
CA GLN A 151 -3.84 1.38 -15.25
C GLN A 151 -4.56 2.47 -14.44
N ASN A 152 -5.49 3.20 -15.04
CA ASN A 152 -6.17 4.32 -14.40
C ASN A 152 -7.31 3.83 -13.49
N CYS A 153 -7.32 4.32 -12.26
CA CYS A 153 -8.30 4.03 -11.23
C CYS A 153 -9.16 5.28 -10.97
N TYR A 154 -10.45 5.19 -11.26
CA TYR A 154 -11.41 6.27 -11.08
C TYR A 154 -12.25 6.01 -9.83
N LEU A 155 -12.12 6.85 -8.81
CA LEU A 155 -12.90 6.77 -7.58
C LEU A 155 -14.30 7.33 -7.83
N LEU A 156 -15.32 6.47 -7.87
CA LEU A 156 -16.69 6.83 -8.21
C LEU A 156 -17.53 7.23 -6.99
N ASP A 157 -17.34 6.55 -5.85
CA ASP A 157 -18.11 6.80 -4.63
C ASP A 157 -17.30 6.40 -3.39
N VAL A 158 -17.55 7.11 -2.28
CA VAL A 158 -17.05 6.75 -0.95
C VAL A 158 -18.22 6.61 0.03
N TYR A 159 -18.53 5.36 0.29
CA TYR A 159 -19.29 4.79 1.40
C TYR A 159 -18.71 5.09 2.78
N ARG A 160 -19.32 5.83 3.71
CA ARG A 160 -18.85 5.85 5.13
C ARG A 160 -20.00 5.84 6.12
N ALA A 161 -20.05 4.84 7.01
CA ALA A 161 -21.08 4.73 8.04
C ALA A 161 -20.63 3.90 9.25
N LYS A 162 -21.22 4.16 10.41
CA LYS A 162 -21.07 3.34 11.62
C LYS A 162 -22.12 2.24 11.60
N LEU A 163 -21.72 1.00 11.33
CA LEU A 163 -22.65 -0.10 11.05
C LEU A 163 -22.50 -1.22 12.08
N THR A 164 -23.64 -1.79 12.48
CA THR A 164 -23.65 -3.10 13.15
C THR A 164 -23.36 -4.19 12.12
N PHE A 165 -22.98 -5.39 12.55
CA PHE A 165 -22.69 -6.48 11.63
C PHE A 165 -23.86 -6.82 10.67
N PRO A 166 -25.12 -6.96 11.12
CA PRO A 166 -26.25 -7.17 10.20
C PRO A 166 -26.47 -6.02 9.21
N ASP A 167 -26.22 -4.78 9.63
CA ASP A 167 -26.39 -3.61 8.76
C ASP A 167 -25.23 -3.49 7.76
N LEU A 168 -24.03 -3.92 8.13
CA LEU A 168 -22.87 -4.03 7.25
C LEU A 168 -23.14 -4.98 6.08
N GLU A 169 -23.68 -6.18 6.35
CA GLU A 169 -24.02 -7.13 5.28
C GLU A 169 -25.05 -6.52 4.31
N LYS A 170 -26.11 -5.90 4.84
CA LYS A 170 -27.12 -5.21 4.00
C LYS A 170 -26.51 -4.09 3.18
N ALA A 171 -25.62 -3.29 3.77
CA ALA A 171 -24.95 -2.19 3.09
C ALA A 171 -24.06 -2.69 1.94
N ILE A 172 -23.32 -3.79 2.13
CA ILE A 172 -22.49 -4.42 1.09
C ILE A 172 -23.35 -4.85 -0.09
N TYR A 173 -24.46 -5.55 0.15
CA TYR A 173 -25.38 -5.94 -0.92
C TYR A 173 -26.00 -4.74 -1.64
N ALA A 174 -26.45 -3.73 -0.88
CA ALA A 174 -27.08 -2.54 -1.43
C ALA A 174 -26.10 -1.77 -2.32
N LYS A 175 -24.90 -1.48 -1.83
CA LYS A 175 -23.86 -0.74 -2.56
C LYS A 175 -23.34 -1.51 -3.76
N ARG A 176 -23.21 -2.84 -3.66
CA ARG A 176 -22.86 -3.67 -4.82
C ARG A 176 -23.91 -3.55 -5.91
N LYS A 177 -25.19 -3.66 -5.54
CA LYS A 177 -26.31 -3.58 -6.49
C LYS A 177 -26.42 -2.19 -7.12
N GLU A 178 -26.26 -1.14 -6.32
CA GLU A 178 -26.29 0.27 -6.77
C GLU A 178 -25.30 0.54 -7.89
N TRP A 179 -24.08 0.01 -7.77
CA TRP A 179 -22.98 0.25 -8.71
C TRP A 179 -22.71 -0.90 -9.67
N GLU A 180 -23.53 -1.96 -9.64
CA GLU A 180 -23.32 -3.20 -10.38
C GLU A 180 -21.89 -3.75 -10.26
N ALA A 181 -21.33 -3.68 -9.05
CA ALA A 181 -19.93 -4.03 -8.81
C ALA A 181 -19.68 -5.52 -9.09
N GLY A 182 -18.73 -5.77 -9.99
CA GLY A 182 -18.36 -7.11 -10.44
C GLY A 182 -17.59 -7.90 -9.39
N LEU A 183 -16.87 -7.20 -8.51
CA LEU A 183 -16.16 -7.78 -7.38
C LEU A 183 -16.15 -6.81 -6.20
N VAL A 184 -16.35 -7.37 -5.01
CA VAL A 184 -16.26 -6.71 -3.72
C VAL A 184 -15.10 -7.32 -2.96
N ILE A 185 -14.21 -6.49 -2.45
CA ILE A 185 -13.09 -6.89 -1.62
C ILE A 185 -13.39 -6.49 -0.18
N VAL A 186 -13.09 -7.38 0.75
CA VAL A 186 -13.15 -7.11 2.18
C VAL A 186 -11.81 -7.51 2.81
N GLU A 187 -11.39 -6.81 3.86
CA GLU A 187 -10.23 -7.25 4.62
C GLU A 187 -10.55 -8.57 5.34
N LYS A 188 -9.63 -9.53 5.31
CA LYS A 188 -9.77 -10.82 6.01
C LYS A 188 -9.37 -10.68 7.49
N ALA A 189 -9.96 -9.70 8.16
CA ALA A 189 -9.81 -9.41 9.58
C ALA A 189 -11.18 -9.05 10.17
N GLY A 190 -11.37 -9.27 11.48
CA GLY A 190 -12.57 -8.86 12.21
C GLY A 190 -13.90 -9.24 11.52
N SER A 191 -14.76 -8.23 11.32
CA SER A 191 -16.07 -8.37 10.69
C SER A 191 -16.01 -8.77 9.21
N GLY A 192 -14.99 -8.35 8.46
CA GLY A 192 -14.80 -8.72 7.05
C GLY A 192 -14.62 -10.22 6.82
N PHE A 193 -13.98 -10.92 7.77
CA PHE A 193 -13.89 -12.38 7.76
C PHE A 193 -15.26 -13.04 7.92
N SER A 194 -16.07 -12.58 8.89
CA SER A 194 -17.41 -13.11 9.16
C SER A 194 -18.38 -12.85 8.00
N VAL A 195 -18.35 -11.64 7.42
CA VAL A 195 -19.13 -11.30 6.23
C VAL A 195 -18.78 -12.22 5.06
N GLY A 196 -17.49 -12.42 4.79
CA GLY A 196 -17.04 -13.30 3.72
C GLY A 196 -17.47 -14.76 3.94
N GLN A 197 -17.45 -15.24 5.19
CA GLN A 197 -17.95 -16.57 5.53
C GLN A 197 -19.47 -16.69 5.35
N ASN A 198 -20.24 -15.72 5.81
CA ASN A 198 -21.71 -15.75 5.71
C ASN A 198 -22.18 -15.70 4.26
N ILE A 199 -21.63 -14.80 3.44
CA ILE A 199 -21.98 -14.66 2.03
C ILE A 199 -21.62 -15.93 1.25
N ARG A 200 -20.47 -16.55 1.56
CA ARG A 200 -20.04 -17.81 0.95
C ARG A 200 -20.84 -19.02 1.45
N ARG A 201 -21.36 -18.99 2.67
CA ARG A 201 -22.26 -20.04 3.21
C ARG A 201 -23.67 -19.94 2.63
N ALA A 202 -24.17 -18.73 2.40
CA ALA A 202 -25.48 -18.51 1.81
C ALA A 202 -25.55 -19.03 0.37
N ASP A 203 -24.48 -18.86 -0.41
CA ASP A 203 -24.30 -19.54 -1.70
C ASP A 203 -22.80 -19.73 -1.99
N HIS A 204 -22.36 -21.00 -2.06
CA HIS A 204 -20.99 -21.36 -2.39
C HIS A 204 -20.56 -20.96 -3.81
N ARG A 205 -21.49 -20.56 -4.67
CA ARG A 205 -21.24 -20.03 -6.02
C ARG A 205 -20.92 -18.53 -6.02
N ASN A 206 -21.14 -17.83 -4.90
CA ASN A 206 -20.79 -16.41 -4.76
C ASN A 206 -19.28 -16.21 -4.78
N VAL A 207 -18.74 -15.92 -5.97
CA VAL A 207 -17.33 -15.56 -6.20
C VAL A 207 -17.12 -14.05 -6.34
N TRP A 208 -18.19 -13.26 -6.21
CA TRP A 208 -18.17 -11.81 -6.33
C TRP A 208 -17.63 -11.11 -5.07
N LEU A 209 -17.38 -11.84 -3.98
CA LEU A 209 -16.74 -11.30 -2.77
C LEU A 209 -15.44 -12.03 -2.47
N GLN A 210 -14.36 -11.26 -2.29
CA GLN A 210 -13.03 -11.77 -1.98
C GLN A 210 -12.50 -11.17 -0.69
N ALA A 211 -12.11 -12.05 0.25
CA ALA A 211 -11.44 -11.62 1.48
C ALA A 211 -9.92 -11.66 1.30
N ILE A 212 -9.25 -10.52 1.51
CA ILE A 212 -7.79 -10.39 1.34
C ILE A 212 -7.14 -10.21 2.72
N PRO A 213 -6.14 -11.03 3.11
CA PRO A 213 -5.45 -10.86 4.38
C PRO A 213 -4.60 -9.58 4.37
N PRO A 214 -4.55 -8.81 5.47
CA PRO A 214 -3.58 -7.74 5.60
C PRO A 214 -2.17 -8.33 5.62
N VAL A 215 -1.26 -7.75 4.82
CA VAL A 215 0.16 -8.09 4.80
C VAL A 215 0.92 -6.81 5.09
N SER A 216 1.85 -6.83 6.05
CA SER A 216 2.65 -5.68 6.53
C SER A 216 1.83 -4.58 7.23
N SER A 217 2.52 -3.52 7.71
CA SER A 217 1.87 -2.41 8.42
C SER A 217 1.04 -1.54 7.47
N LYS A 218 0.08 -0.77 8.00
CA LYS A 218 -0.75 0.17 7.20
C LYS A 218 0.11 1.17 6.42
N GLN A 219 1.14 1.72 7.08
CA GLN A 219 2.05 2.69 6.47
C GLN A 219 2.90 2.05 5.36
N ASP A 220 3.36 0.81 5.54
CA ASP A 220 4.08 0.08 4.49
C ASP A 220 3.18 -0.18 3.27
N ARG A 221 1.94 -0.63 3.51
CA ARG A 221 0.95 -0.82 2.44
C ARG A 221 0.68 0.48 1.69
N ALA A 222 0.48 1.58 2.39
CA ALA A 222 0.25 2.89 1.77
C ALA A 222 1.46 3.37 0.96
N SER A 223 2.67 3.12 1.46
CA SER A 223 3.92 3.48 0.77
C SER A 223 4.03 2.77 -0.57
N GLN A 224 3.76 1.45 -0.59
CA GLN A 224 3.77 0.64 -1.82
C GLN A 224 2.77 1.12 -2.88
N GLN A 225 1.70 1.81 -2.46
CA GLN A 225 0.66 2.31 -3.37
C GLN A 225 0.87 3.76 -3.80
N THR A 226 1.72 4.51 -3.09
CA THR A 226 2.09 5.91 -3.42
C THR A 226 2.54 6.12 -4.87
N PRO A 227 3.30 5.21 -5.52
CA PRO A 227 3.77 5.40 -6.89
C PRO A 227 2.64 5.56 -7.91
N LYS A 228 1.48 4.92 -7.70
CA LYS A 228 0.30 5.08 -8.57
C LYS A 228 -0.25 6.49 -8.51
N PHE A 229 -0.24 7.09 -7.32
CA PHE A 229 -0.61 8.50 -7.15
C PHE A 229 0.40 9.39 -7.87
N GLU A 230 1.70 9.19 -7.65
CA GLU A 230 2.78 9.97 -8.28
C GLU A 230 2.68 9.95 -9.82
N ARG A 231 2.36 8.79 -10.41
CA ARG A 231 2.15 8.63 -11.86
C ARG A 231 0.85 9.24 -12.38
N GLY A 232 -0.03 9.71 -11.50
CA GLY A 232 -1.31 10.30 -11.87
C GLY A 232 -2.33 9.28 -12.34
N GLU A 233 -2.26 8.04 -11.84
CA GLU A 233 -3.18 6.96 -12.19
C GLU A 233 -4.49 7.02 -11.39
N ILE A 234 -4.55 7.88 -10.36
CA ILE A 234 -5.69 8.01 -9.45
C ILE A 234 -6.52 9.24 -9.81
N PHE A 235 -7.77 9.00 -10.19
CA PHE A 235 -8.72 10.02 -10.65
C PHE A 235 -9.87 10.18 -9.67
N LEU A 236 -10.07 11.39 -9.16
CA LEU A 236 -11.16 11.80 -8.28
C LEU A 236 -12.15 12.68 -9.06
N PRO A 237 -13.44 12.71 -8.68
CA PRO A 237 -14.39 13.62 -9.31
C PRO A 237 -14.03 15.08 -9.02
N GLU A 238 -14.47 16.00 -9.88
CA GLU A 238 -14.40 17.44 -9.61
C GLU A 238 -15.29 17.87 -8.43
N GLY A 239 -16.34 17.11 -8.14
CA GLY A 239 -17.22 17.37 -7.00
C GLY A 239 -18.01 16.14 -6.57
N ALA A 240 -17.99 15.88 -5.26
CA ALA A 240 -18.87 14.93 -4.59
C ALA A 240 -19.03 15.33 -3.10
N PRO A 241 -20.14 14.98 -2.44
CA PRO A 241 -20.36 15.32 -1.02
C PRO A 241 -19.29 14.77 -0.07
N TRP A 242 -18.69 13.61 -0.40
CA TRP A 242 -17.66 12.94 0.40
C TRP A 242 -16.23 13.39 0.08
N LEU A 243 -16.02 14.11 -1.04
CA LEU A 243 -14.71 14.34 -1.65
C LEU A 243 -13.74 15.09 -0.74
N ARG A 244 -14.21 16.17 -0.12
CA ARG A 244 -13.35 17.00 0.74
C ARG A 244 -12.88 16.24 1.98
N THR A 245 -13.80 15.55 2.65
CA THR A 245 -13.48 14.74 3.83
C THR A 245 -12.54 13.58 3.48
N PHE A 246 -12.68 13.00 2.29
CA PHE A 246 -11.78 11.98 1.77
C PHE A 246 -10.36 12.53 1.54
N GLU A 247 -10.24 13.67 0.86
CA GLU A 247 -8.96 14.31 0.58
C GLU A 247 -8.24 14.76 1.85
N ASP A 248 -8.97 15.40 2.77
CA ASP A 248 -8.40 15.84 4.04
C ASP A 248 -7.82 14.64 4.83
N GLU A 249 -8.49 13.49 4.82
CA GLU A 249 -8.01 12.26 5.47
C GLU A 249 -6.78 11.68 4.74
N LEU A 250 -6.84 11.57 3.41
CA LEU A 250 -5.76 11.04 2.59
C LEU A 250 -4.48 11.88 2.71
N LEU A 251 -4.60 13.21 2.69
CA LEU A 251 -3.48 14.13 2.80
C LEU A 251 -2.92 14.25 4.23
N ALA A 252 -3.74 13.96 5.25
CA ALA A 252 -3.29 13.93 6.64
C ALA A 252 -2.55 12.62 6.99
N PHE A 253 -2.70 11.56 6.21
CA PHE A 253 -2.06 10.27 6.47
C PHE A 253 -0.52 10.36 6.37
N PRO A 254 0.24 9.79 7.33
CA PRO A 254 -0.18 8.83 8.36
C PRO A 254 -0.54 9.45 9.72
N ASN A 255 -0.57 10.77 9.84
CA ASN A 255 -0.73 11.47 11.11
C ASN A 255 -2.18 11.94 11.37
N GLY A 256 -3.10 11.59 10.47
CA GLY A 256 -4.52 11.92 10.57
C GLY A 256 -5.20 11.20 11.73
N LYS A 257 -6.31 11.77 12.22
CA LYS A 257 -7.13 11.16 13.28
C LYS A 257 -7.86 9.90 12.81
N HIS A 258 -8.11 9.80 11.51
CA HIS A 258 -8.81 8.70 10.87
C HIS A 258 -7.95 8.17 9.72
N ASP A 259 -7.98 6.86 9.51
CA ASP A 259 -7.28 6.18 8.41
C ASP A 259 -8.17 5.16 7.66
N ASP A 260 -9.43 4.98 8.06
CA ASP A 260 -10.37 4.01 7.49
C ASP A 260 -10.53 4.17 5.96
N GLN A 261 -10.59 5.42 5.47
CA GLN A 261 -10.72 5.68 4.02
C GLN A 261 -9.42 5.33 3.29
N VAL A 262 -8.28 5.58 3.92
CA VAL A 262 -6.97 5.24 3.37
C VAL A 262 -6.81 3.72 3.28
N ASP A 263 -7.22 2.98 4.31
CA ASP A 263 -7.18 1.51 4.34
C ASP A 263 -8.03 0.90 3.21
N SER A 264 -9.23 1.42 2.99
CA SER A 264 -10.09 0.99 1.89
C SER A 264 -9.42 1.21 0.52
N VAL A 265 -8.77 2.36 0.32
CA VAL A 265 -8.08 2.71 -0.95
C VAL A 265 -6.86 1.82 -1.18
N ILE A 266 -5.96 1.71 -0.20
CA ILE A 266 -4.71 0.94 -0.36
C ILE A 266 -5.00 -0.55 -0.57
N GLN A 267 -6.06 -1.08 0.05
CA GLN A 267 -6.53 -2.44 -0.19
C GLN A 267 -6.98 -2.63 -1.64
N PHE A 268 -7.77 -1.70 -2.20
CA PHE A 268 -8.17 -1.75 -3.60
C PHE A 268 -6.95 -1.73 -4.52
N LEU A 269 -6.04 -0.78 -4.31
CA LEU A 269 -4.88 -0.61 -5.19
C LEU A 269 -3.93 -1.80 -5.13
N ALA A 270 -3.72 -2.40 -3.95
CA ALA A 270 -2.95 -3.64 -3.82
C ALA A 270 -3.62 -4.81 -4.57
N ALA A 271 -4.96 -4.87 -4.59
CA ALA A 271 -5.65 -5.89 -5.37
C ALA A 271 -5.48 -5.69 -6.89
N VAL A 272 -5.40 -4.44 -7.36
CA VAL A 272 -5.08 -4.11 -8.77
C VAL A 272 -3.72 -4.70 -9.16
N ASP A 273 -2.70 -4.62 -8.30
CA ASP A 273 -1.35 -5.14 -8.58
C ASP A 273 -1.31 -6.65 -8.83
N THR A 274 -2.25 -7.39 -8.24
CA THR A 274 -2.32 -8.85 -8.46
C THR A 274 -2.77 -9.22 -9.88
N GLY A 275 -3.36 -8.28 -10.63
CA GLY A 275 -3.96 -8.51 -11.94
C GLY A 275 -5.18 -9.43 -11.94
N ASN A 276 -5.63 -9.88 -10.77
CA ASN A 276 -6.70 -10.89 -10.66
C ASN A 276 -8.09 -10.28 -10.56
N LEU A 277 -8.23 -8.98 -10.30
CA LEU A 277 -9.53 -8.29 -10.20
C LEU A 277 -10.43 -8.56 -11.41
N VAL A 278 -9.90 -8.33 -12.62
CA VAL A 278 -10.64 -8.52 -13.87
C VAL A 278 -10.99 -10.00 -14.06
N ARG A 279 -10.05 -10.91 -13.75
CA ARG A 279 -10.28 -12.36 -13.85
C ARG A 279 -11.40 -12.83 -12.93
N PHE A 280 -11.45 -12.33 -11.70
CA PHE A 280 -12.50 -12.68 -10.74
C PHE A 280 -13.84 -12.05 -11.10
N ALA A 281 -13.86 -10.79 -11.56
CA ALA A 281 -15.07 -10.15 -12.04
C ALA A 281 -15.68 -10.88 -13.25
N ASP A 282 -14.85 -11.31 -14.21
CA ASP A 282 -15.31 -12.11 -15.36
C ASP A 282 -15.86 -13.47 -14.93
N ALA A 283 -15.23 -14.13 -13.96
CA ALA A 283 -15.71 -15.38 -13.41
C ALA A 283 -17.08 -15.21 -12.70
N ALA A 284 -17.28 -14.07 -12.02
CA ALA A 284 -18.53 -13.72 -11.36
C ALA A 284 -19.66 -13.39 -12.35
N ARG A 285 -19.36 -12.81 -13.52
CA ARG A 285 -20.36 -12.48 -14.56
C ARG A 285 -20.84 -13.68 -15.38
N ARG A 286 -20.03 -14.75 -15.49
CA ARG A 286 -20.32 -15.92 -16.34
C ARG A 286 -21.24 -16.97 -15.69
N ARG A 287 -21.82 -16.69 -14.52
CA ARG A 287 -22.64 -17.63 -13.74
C ARG A 287 -23.87 -16.96 -13.18
#